data_AF-A0A7K6AFB0-F1
#
_entry.id   AF-A0A7K6AFB0-F1
#
_cell.length_a   1.000
_cell.length_b   1.000
_cell.length_c   1.000
_cell.angle_alpha   90.00
_cell.angle_beta   90.00
_cell.angle_gamma   90.00
#
_symmetry.space_group_name_H-M   'P 1'
#
loop_
_entity.id
_entity.type
_entity.pdbx_description
1 polymer ?
#
loop_
_entity_poly.entity_id
_entity_poly.type
_entity_poly.pdbx_seq_one_letter_code
_entity_poly.pdbx_strand_id
1 'polypeptide(L)'
;QVRGAPAIALVGCLSLAVELAGGSGPTDDLGALEEFVGQRLGVLQGARPTAVNMAREAERLRAFVRRRVETPGVTPQQLRESIIEYIEGLLEKDRGDNRSIGEHGARHILERVPGGGPVTLLTHCNTGTLATAGYGTALGTGGTGG
;
A
#
# COMPACT_ATOMS: atom_id res chain seq x y z
N GLN A 1 7.14 -15.90 -9.79
CA GLN A 1 8.10 -14.86 -9.37
C GLN A 1 7.35 -13.89 -8.47
N VAL A 2 7.56 -13.95 -7.16
CA VAL A 2 6.92 -13.04 -6.17
C VAL A 2 8.02 -12.09 -5.72
N ARG A 3 7.95 -10.82 -6.12
CA ARG A 3 8.85 -9.75 -5.64
C ARG A 3 8.10 -8.88 -4.65
N GLY A 4 8.79 -8.56 -3.56
CA GLY A 4 8.23 -7.93 -2.39
C GLY A 4 7.91 -6.45 -2.52
N ALA A 5 6.80 -6.10 -1.87
CA ALA A 5 6.31 -4.81 -1.37
C ALA A 5 5.91 -3.71 -2.38
N PRO A 6 4.60 -3.60 -2.67
CA PRO A 6 3.91 -2.41 -3.20
C PRO A 6 3.83 -1.18 -2.24
N ALA A 7 4.59 -1.13 -1.14
CA ALA A 7 4.34 -0.22 -0.02
C ALA A 7 4.41 1.29 -0.33
N ILE A 8 5.31 1.73 -1.21
CA ILE A 8 5.47 3.16 -1.54
C ILE A 8 4.35 3.68 -2.47
N ALA A 9 3.66 2.77 -3.17
CA ALA A 9 2.59 3.13 -4.11
C ALA A 9 1.29 3.57 -3.42
N LEU A 10 1.09 3.18 -2.16
CA LEU A 10 -0.16 3.39 -1.44
C LEU A 10 -0.34 4.81 -0.93
N VAL A 11 0.74 5.55 -0.67
CA VAL A 11 0.67 6.89 -0.08
C VAL A 11 -0.21 7.83 -0.93
N GLY A 12 -0.11 7.74 -2.26
CA GLY A 12 -0.95 8.53 -3.16
C GLY A 12 -2.43 8.15 -3.11
N CYS A 13 -2.74 6.84 -3.08
CA CYS A 13 -4.13 6.41 -2.96
C CYS A 13 -4.70 6.81 -1.58
N LEU A 14 -3.89 6.70 -0.52
CA LEU A 14 -4.29 7.11 0.83
C LEU A 14 -4.57 8.61 0.93
N SER A 15 -3.81 9.47 0.24
CA SER A 15 -4.12 10.90 0.22
C SER A 15 -5.47 11.17 -0.46
N LEU A 16 -5.81 10.44 -1.52
CA LEU A 16 -7.14 10.50 -2.13
C LEU A 16 -8.24 10.05 -1.14
N ALA A 17 -8.02 8.96 -0.39
CA ALA A 17 -8.98 8.52 0.63
C ALA A 17 -9.19 9.59 1.72
N VAL A 18 -8.12 10.24 2.18
CA VAL A 18 -8.19 11.33 3.17
C VAL A 18 -8.94 12.54 2.60
N GLU A 19 -8.67 12.94 1.36
CA GLU A 19 -9.42 14.02 0.68
C GLU A 19 -10.91 13.70 0.61
N LEU A 20 -11.25 12.47 0.19
CA LEU A 20 -12.63 12.02 0.09
C LEU A 20 -13.33 11.94 1.45
N ALA A 21 -12.64 11.44 2.49
CA ALA A 21 -13.15 11.39 3.86
C ALA A 21 -13.35 12.79 4.46
N GLY A 22 -12.49 13.75 4.07
CA GLY A 22 -12.62 15.16 4.40
C GLY A 22 -13.70 15.92 3.60
N GLY A 23 -14.48 15.22 2.77
CA GLY A 23 -15.59 15.81 2.01
C GLY A 23 -15.17 16.48 0.70
N SER A 24 -13.94 16.25 0.21
CA SER A 24 -13.47 16.85 -1.04
C SER A 24 -14.12 16.19 -2.27
N GLY A 25 -14.23 16.95 -3.36
CA GLY A 25 -14.82 16.48 -4.62
C GLY A 25 -16.35 16.51 -4.63
N PRO A 26 -16.98 16.27 -5.79
CA PRO A 26 -18.43 16.38 -5.97
C PRO A 26 -19.23 15.45 -5.06
N THR A 27 -20.38 15.93 -4.59
CA THR A 27 -21.30 15.19 -3.69
C THR A 27 -22.60 14.78 -4.36
N ASP A 28 -22.97 15.46 -5.44
CA ASP A 28 -24.33 15.37 -6.00
C ASP A 28 -24.34 14.74 -7.41
N ASP A 29 -23.17 14.57 -8.01
CA ASP A 29 -23.01 14.05 -9.36
C ASP A 29 -21.97 12.93 -9.42
N LEU A 30 -22.38 11.78 -9.96
CA LEU A 30 -21.54 10.58 -10.05
C LEU A 30 -20.41 10.74 -11.07
N GLY A 31 -20.71 11.31 -12.24
CA GLY A 31 -19.74 11.46 -13.32
C GLY A 31 -18.63 12.44 -12.94
N ALA A 32 -19.00 13.54 -12.27
CA ALA A 32 -18.07 14.52 -11.75
C ALA A 32 -17.21 13.94 -10.62
N LEU A 33 -17.76 13.08 -9.77
CA LEU A 33 -16.97 12.38 -8.75
C LEU A 33 -15.99 11.37 -9.37
N GLU A 34 -16.42 10.62 -10.39
CA GLU A 34 -15.54 9.75 -11.18
C GLU A 34 -14.40 10.54 -11.83
N GLU A 35 -14.72 11.65 -12.49
CA GLU A 35 -13.73 12.51 -13.14
C GLU A 35 -12.73 13.07 -12.11
N PHE A 36 -13.23 13.59 -10.98
CA PHE A 36 -12.39 14.08 -9.88
C PHE A 36 -11.40 13.01 -9.42
N VAL A 37 -11.86 11.78 -9.19
CA VAL A 37 -10.99 10.66 -8.79
C VAL A 37 -9.99 10.32 -9.90
N GLY A 38 -10.42 10.30 -11.15
CA GLY A 38 -9.58 10.06 -12.32
C GLY A 38 -8.43 11.07 -12.45
N GLN A 39 -8.72 12.35 -12.23
CA GLN A 39 -7.75 13.44 -12.23
C GLN A 39 -6.74 13.28 -11.09
N ARG A 40 -7.20 13.01 -9.85
CA ARG A 40 -6.31 12.77 -8.70
C ARG A 40 -5.36 11.61 -8.96
N LEU A 41 -5.87 10.51 -9.49
CA LEU A 41 -5.05 9.36 -9.88
C LEU A 41 -4.04 9.69 -10.99
N GLY A 42 -4.39 10.57 -11.93
CA GLY A 42 -3.47 11.04 -12.98
C GLY A 42 -2.31 11.85 -12.42
N VAL A 43 -2.58 12.76 -11.49
CA VAL A 43 -1.54 13.55 -10.80
C VAL A 43 -0.57 12.63 -10.05
N LEU A 44 -1.09 11.62 -9.36
CA LEU A 44 -0.28 10.65 -8.62
C LEU A 44 0.66 9.85 -9.53
N GLN A 45 0.16 9.39 -10.69
CA GLN A 45 0.98 8.69 -11.68
C GLN A 45 2.09 9.59 -12.26
N GLY A 46 1.80 10.88 -12.48
CA GLY A 46 2.78 11.86 -12.99
C GLY A 46 3.90 12.21 -12.00
N ALA A 47 3.65 12.11 -10.69
CA ALA A 47 4.62 12.51 -9.67
C ALA A 47 5.81 11.53 -9.54
N ARG A 48 5.61 10.22 -9.80
CA ARG A 48 6.66 9.18 -9.73
C ARG A 48 6.48 8.12 -10.83
N PRO A 49 6.78 8.45 -12.11
CA PRO A 49 6.44 7.61 -13.26
C PRO A 49 7.20 6.28 -13.33
N THR A 50 8.28 6.12 -12.56
CA THR A 50 9.05 4.87 -12.48
C THR A 50 8.49 3.86 -11.48
N ALA A 51 7.49 4.25 -10.67
CA ALA A 51 6.82 3.36 -9.74
C ALA A 51 5.74 2.52 -10.47
N VAL A 52 6.17 1.50 -11.21
CA VAL A 52 5.28 0.60 -11.99
C VAL A 52 4.16 -0.01 -11.14
N ASN A 53 4.43 -0.28 -9.86
CA ASN A 53 3.41 -0.76 -8.92
C ASN A 53 2.31 0.30 -8.67
N MET A 54 2.67 1.58 -8.57
CA MET A 54 1.71 2.68 -8.38
C MET A 54 0.83 2.87 -9.61
N ALA A 55 1.42 2.85 -10.81
CA ALA A 55 0.65 2.93 -12.04
C ALA A 55 -0.38 1.80 -12.13
N ARG A 56 0.02 0.57 -11.77
CA ARG A 56 -0.87 -0.60 -11.77
C ARG A 56 -1.99 -0.51 -10.75
N GLU A 57 -1.71 -0.12 -9.50
CA GLU A 57 -2.77 -0.01 -8.49
C GLU A 57 -3.72 1.17 -8.78
N ALA A 58 -3.21 2.29 -9.31
CA ALA A 58 -4.04 3.40 -9.78
C ALA A 58 -4.97 2.98 -10.94
N GLU A 59 -4.47 2.17 -11.89
CA GLU A 59 -5.31 1.65 -12.97
C GLU A 59 -6.39 0.69 -12.45
N ARG A 60 -6.06 -0.15 -11.47
CA ARG A 60 -7.04 -1.01 -10.80
C ARG A 60 -8.11 -0.21 -10.07
N LEU A 61 -7.72 0.86 -9.37
CA LEU A 61 -8.69 1.75 -8.72
C LEU A 61 -9.59 2.44 -9.76
N ARG A 62 -9.03 2.94 -10.87
CA ARG A 62 -9.85 3.50 -11.98
C ARG A 62 -10.87 2.50 -12.50
N ALA A 63 -10.45 1.27 -12.76
CA ALA A 63 -11.35 0.22 -13.22
C ALA A 63 -12.44 -0.11 -12.18
N PHE A 64 -12.09 -0.10 -10.89
CA PHE A 64 -13.05 -0.29 -9.80
C PHE A 64 -14.09 0.84 -9.76
N VAL A 65 -13.66 2.10 -9.80
CA VAL A 65 -14.56 3.27 -9.81
C VAL A 65 -15.52 3.22 -10.99
N ARG A 66 -15.02 2.98 -12.20
CA ARG A 66 -15.85 2.89 -13.40
C ARG A 66 -16.93 1.81 -13.28
N ARG A 67 -16.57 0.62 -12.79
CA ARG A 67 -17.54 -0.46 -12.55
C ARG A 67 -18.60 -0.09 -11.51
N ARG A 68 -18.20 0.66 -10.47
CA ARG A 68 -19.13 1.13 -9.44
C ARG A 68 -20.10 2.16 -10.00
N VAL A 69 -19.63 3.10 -10.82
CA VAL A 69 -20.47 4.10 -11.52
C VAL A 69 -21.49 3.42 -12.43
N GLU A 70 -21.09 2.34 -13.13
CA GLU A 70 -21.97 1.54 -13.99
C GLU A 70 -23.02 0.72 -13.21
N THR A 71 -22.94 0.66 -11.86
CA THR A 71 -23.89 -0.09 -11.03
C THR A 71 -25.21 0.70 -10.86
N PRO A 72 -26.37 0.13 -11.24
CA PRO A 72 -27.66 0.81 -11.11
C PRO A 72 -27.97 1.19 -9.65
N GLY A 73 -28.38 2.44 -9.45
CA GLY A 73 -28.81 2.95 -8.14
C GLY A 73 -27.68 3.29 -7.18
N VAL A 74 -26.42 3.24 -7.60
CA VAL A 74 -25.32 3.75 -6.78
C VAL A 74 -25.48 5.27 -6.59
N THR A 75 -25.21 5.76 -5.38
CA THR A 75 -25.18 7.21 -5.11
C THR A 75 -23.75 7.73 -5.06
N PRO A 76 -23.50 9.04 -5.25
CA PRO A 76 -22.16 9.60 -5.09
C PRO A 76 -21.55 9.32 -3.71
N GLN A 77 -22.38 9.31 -2.66
CA GLN A 77 -21.96 8.96 -1.31
C GLN A 77 -21.51 7.49 -1.22
N GLN A 78 -22.28 6.56 -1.78
CA GLN A 78 -21.90 5.14 -1.81
C GLN A 78 -20.64 4.90 -2.65
N LEU A 79 -20.47 5.63 -3.76
CA LEU A 79 -19.25 5.57 -4.56
C LEU A 79 -18.05 6.02 -3.74
N ARG A 80 -18.14 7.18 -3.07
CA ARG A 80 -17.11 7.74 -2.19
C ARG A 80 -16.69 6.75 -1.10
N GLU A 81 -17.66 6.22 -0.36
CA GLU A 81 -17.42 5.23 0.69
C GLU A 81 -16.72 3.99 0.13
N SER A 82 -17.19 3.46 -1.00
CA SER A 82 -16.58 2.28 -1.62
C SER A 82 -15.15 2.50 -2.11
N ILE A 83 -14.80 3.74 -2.51
CA ILE A 83 -13.43 4.10 -2.90
C ILE A 83 -12.52 4.13 -1.67
N ILE A 84 -12.99 4.73 -0.57
CA ILE A 84 -12.25 4.76 0.70
C ILE A 84 -12.00 3.34 1.19
N GLU A 85 -13.03 2.50 1.25
CA GLU A 85 -12.92 1.09 1.67
C GLU A 85 -11.94 0.31 0.78
N TYR A 86 -12.00 0.51 -0.54
CA TYR A 86 -11.07 -0.13 -1.47
C TYR A 86 -9.61 0.23 -1.15
N ILE A 87 -9.34 1.52 -0.90
CA ILE A 87 -8.00 2.03 -0.60
C ILE A 87 -7.51 1.54 0.76
N GLU A 88 -8.37 1.51 1.78
CA GLU A 88 -8.06 0.96 3.10
C GLU A 88 -7.76 -0.55 3.03
N GLY A 89 -8.52 -1.29 2.24
CA GLY A 89 -8.26 -2.71 1.99
C GLY A 89 -6.91 -2.97 1.33
N LEU A 90 -6.46 -2.06 0.45
CA LEU A 90 -5.11 -2.14 -0.12
C LEU A 90 -4.02 -1.91 0.95
N LEU A 91 -4.23 -1.00 1.89
CA LEU A 91 -3.30 -0.77 2.99
C LEU A 91 -3.17 -2.01 3.88
N GLU A 92 -4.28 -2.63 4.26
CA GLU A 92 -4.24 -3.83 5.09
C GLU A 92 -3.58 -5.00 4.37
N LYS A 93 -3.88 -5.18 3.07
CA LYS A 93 -3.23 -6.18 2.24
C LYS A 93 -1.72 -5.96 2.16
N ASP A 94 -1.27 -4.72 1.97
CA ASP A 94 0.16 -4.41 1.90
C ASP A 94 0.87 -4.66 3.24
N ARG A 95 0.23 -4.33 4.37
CA ARG A 95 0.75 -4.69 5.72
C ARG A 95 0.91 -6.21 5.86
N GLY A 96 -0.09 -6.99 5.45
CA GLY A 96 -0.04 -8.46 5.48
C GLY A 96 1.03 -9.04 4.56
N ASP A 97 1.15 -8.53 3.34
CA ASP A 97 2.15 -8.95 2.36
C ASP A 97 3.57 -8.65 2.87
N ASN A 98 3.80 -7.45 3.41
CA ASN A 98 5.07 -7.04 3.98
C ASN A 98 5.52 -7.92 5.14
N ARG A 99 4.59 -8.25 6.05
CA ARG A 99 4.84 -9.18 7.16
C ARG A 99 5.19 -10.58 6.65
N SER A 100 4.42 -11.08 5.67
CA SER A 100 4.63 -12.40 5.08
C SER A 100 5.96 -12.50 4.33
N ILE A 101 6.39 -11.45 3.63
CA ILE A 101 7.70 -11.38 2.97
C ILE A 101 8.82 -11.42 4.01
N GLY A 102 8.68 -10.69 5.11
CA GLY A 102 9.64 -10.72 6.22
C GLY A 102 9.76 -12.11 6.84
N GLU A 103 8.64 -12.78 7.12
CA GLU A 103 8.62 -14.12 7.70
C GLU A 103 9.20 -15.19 6.77
N HIS A 104 8.78 -15.21 5.49
CA HIS A 104 9.32 -16.17 4.52
C HIS A 104 10.80 -15.92 4.22
N GLY A 105 11.20 -14.65 4.09
CA GLY A 105 12.59 -14.26 3.89
C GLY A 105 13.47 -14.70 5.06
N ALA A 106 13.07 -14.41 6.29
CA ALA A 106 13.79 -14.83 7.49
C ALA A 106 13.91 -16.35 7.58
N ARG A 107 12.80 -17.09 7.37
CA ARG A 107 12.79 -18.56 7.39
C ARG A 107 13.76 -19.14 6.36
N HIS A 108 13.68 -18.67 5.12
CA HIS A 108 14.53 -19.16 4.04
C HIS A 108 16.02 -18.88 4.26
N ILE A 109 16.35 -17.72 4.85
CA ILE A 109 17.72 -17.38 5.23
C ILE A 109 18.22 -18.31 6.33
N LEU A 110 17.43 -18.51 7.39
CA LEU A 110 17.80 -19.36 8.52
C LEU A 110 17.96 -20.84 8.14
N GLU A 111 17.11 -21.37 7.26
CA GLU A 111 17.23 -22.75 6.74
C GLU A 111 18.52 -22.99 5.96
N ARG A 112 19.10 -21.93 5.38
CA ARG A 112 20.32 -22.02 4.56
C ARG A 112 21.59 -21.69 5.32
N VAL A 113 21.50 -21.33 6.61
CA VAL A 113 22.65 -21.01 7.45
C VAL A 113 23.13 -22.30 8.12
N PRO A 114 24.31 -22.83 7.74
CA PRO A 114 24.83 -24.06 8.33
C PRO A 114 25.12 -23.86 9.82
N GLY A 115 24.67 -24.78 10.66
CA GLY A 115 24.98 -24.78 12.09
C GLY A 115 23.99 -24.03 12.99
N GLY A 116 22.95 -23.38 12.44
CA GLY A 116 21.85 -22.82 13.24
C GLY A 116 22.30 -21.75 14.24
N GLY A 117 22.54 -20.52 13.77
CA GLY A 117 23.01 -19.41 14.60
C GLY A 117 22.53 -18.05 14.10
N PRO A 118 22.81 -16.96 14.84
CA PRO A 118 22.44 -15.61 14.44
C PRO A 118 23.06 -15.22 13.10
N VAL A 119 22.31 -14.47 12.28
CA VAL A 119 22.69 -14.09 10.91
C VAL A 119 22.89 -12.59 10.83
N THR A 120 24.03 -12.15 10.31
CA THR A 120 24.29 -10.74 9.99
C THR A 120 23.86 -10.46 8.54
N LEU A 121 22.89 -9.56 8.34
CA LEU A 121 22.41 -9.17 7.02
C LEU A 121 23.00 -7.81 6.61
N LEU A 122 23.56 -7.75 5.40
CA LEU A 122 23.99 -6.51 4.77
C LEU A 122 22.98 -6.13 3.68
N THR A 123 22.32 -4.99 3.83
CA THR A 123 21.41 -4.44 2.82
C THR A 123 22.07 -3.26 2.11
N HIS A 124 21.69 -3.02 0.85
CA HIS A 124 22.11 -1.86 0.07
C HIS A 124 20.87 -1.02 -0.27
N CYS A 125 20.88 0.27 0.10
CA CYS A 125 19.74 1.22 0.15
C CYS A 125 18.82 1.07 1.41
N ASN A 126 17.79 1.92 1.54
CA ASN A 126 16.82 1.88 2.64
C ASN A 126 15.66 0.92 2.31
N THR A 127 15.70 -0.26 2.92
CA THR A 127 14.64 -1.29 2.87
C THR A 127 14.12 -1.65 4.27
N GLY A 128 14.44 -0.83 5.28
CA GLY A 128 13.98 -0.99 6.66
C GLY A 128 12.56 -0.45 6.88
N THR A 129 12.17 -0.23 8.14
CA THR A 129 10.82 0.19 8.61
C THR A 129 10.19 1.42 7.91
N LEU A 130 10.96 2.17 7.11
CA LEU A 130 10.47 3.22 6.21
C LEU A 130 9.86 2.70 4.89
N ALA A 131 10.04 1.42 4.56
CA ALA A 131 9.51 0.77 3.37
C ALA A 131 8.52 -0.37 3.69
N THR A 132 8.39 -0.78 4.96
CA THR A 132 7.40 -1.76 5.44
C THR A 132 7.14 -1.56 6.95
N ALA A 133 5.88 -1.46 7.38
CA ALA A 133 5.55 -1.31 8.80
C ALA A 133 5.77 -2.64 9.55
N GLY A 134 6.89 -2.76 10.26
CA GLY A 134 7.13 -3.89 11.19
C GLY A 134 8.55 -3.91 11.74
N TYR A 135 8.67 -3.60 13.04
CA TYR A 135 9.82 -3.76 13.95
C TYR A 135 11.21 -3.90 13.30
N GLY A 136 11.99 -2.83 13.36
CA GLY A 136 13.44 -2.96 13.35
C GLY A 136 13.85 -3.70 14.62
N THR A 137 14.26 -4.96 14.51
CA THR A 137 14.91 -5.67 15.62
C THR A 137 16.38 -5.27 15.67
N ALA A 138 16.62 -4.05 16.15
CA ALA A 138 17.90 -3.65 16.70
C ALA A 138 17.60 -2.94 18.01
N LEU A 139 17.33 -3.72 19.07
CA LEU A 139 17.46 -3.39 20.50
C LEU A 139 16.64 -4.38 21.33
N GLY A 140 17.30 -5.14 22.22
CA GLY A 140 16.61 -5.92 23.25
C GLY A 140 17.29 -7.19 23.76
N THR A 141 18.55 -7.13 24.22
CA THR A 141 18.91 -7.82 25.48
C THR A 141 19.83 -6.91 26.27
N GLY A 142 19.34 -6.46 27.43
CA GLY A 142 20.16 -5.81 28.45
C GLY A 142 20.84 -6.84 29.34
N GLY A 143 22.01 -6.45 29.84
CA GLY A 143 22.67 -6.79 31.11
C GLY A 143 22.47 -8.14 31.80
N THR A 144 23.57 -8.85 31.99
CA THR A 144 24.12 -9.36 33.29
C THR A 144 25.64 -9.46 33.05
N GLY A 145 26.54 -8.86 33.83
CA GLY A 145 26.82 -9.14 35.24
C GLY A 145 27.90 -10.22 35.33
N GLY A 146 29.18 -9.82 35.50
CA GLY A 146 30.34 -10.70 35.67
C GLY A 146 31.66 -10.01 35.35
#